data_AF-A0A973F5T7-F1
#
_entry.id   AF-A0A973F5T7-F1
#
_cell.length_a   1.000
_cell.length_b   1.000
_cell.length_c   1.000
_cell.angle_alpha   90.00
_cell.angle_beta   90.00
_cell.angle_gamma   90.00
#
_symmetry.space_group_name_H-M   'P 1'
#
loop_
_entity.id
_entity.type
_entity.pdbx_description
1 polymer ?
#
loop_
_entity_poly.entity_id
_entity_poly.type
_entity_poly.pdbx_seq_one_letter_code
_entity_poly.pdbx_strand_id
1 'polypeptide(L)'
;MKQRNHPRLEIKNLSVDASDGVGFFQGVISDVSRFGVCLTDLPKKLNVKAKIMTVVVSGQGKNLKMSVRPRWSNIDGNGRSVGAEILNPPWGWTEFIMQYEPKLQDDVWATGSL
;
A
#
# COMPACT_ATOMS: atom_id res chain seq x y z
N MET A 1 12.32 16.42 -3.14
CA MET A 1 11.93 14.99 -3.07
C MET A 1 12.18 14.50 -1.66
N LYS A 2 11.16 14.07 -0.89
CA LYS A 2 11.42 13.43 0.41
C LYS A 2 11.98 12.04 0.16
N GLN A 3 13.11 11.74 0.80
CA GLN A 3 13.75 10.43 0.77
C GLN A 3 12.77 9.39 1.33
N ARG A 4 12.64 8.24 0.65
CA ARG A 4 11.72 7.17 1.06
C ARG A 4 12.38 6.35 2.17
N ASN A 5 11.69 6.11 3.27
CA ASN A 5 12.24 5.34 4.40
C ASN A 5 12.21 3.82 4.18
N HIS A 6 11.34 3.33 3.29
CA HIS A 6 11.16 1.90 3.02
C HIS A 6 11.08 1.63 1.51
N PRO A 7 11.69 0.54 1.03
CA PRO A 7 11.47 0.09 -0.34
C PRO A 7 9.98 -0.20 -0.55
N ARG A 8 9.53 -0.01 -1.78
CA ARG A 8 8.15 -0.31 -2.18
C ARG A 8 8.14 -1.47 -3.16
N LEU A 9 7.19 -2.37 -2.99
CA LEU A 9 7.00 -3.56 -3.79
C LEU A 9 5.80 -3.36 -4.70
N GLU A 10 5.93 -3.79 -5.95
CA GLU A 10 4.81 -3.88 -6.88
C GLU A 10 4.23 -5.30 -6.79
N ILE A 11 3.06 -5.44 -6.16
CA ILE A 11 2.35 -6.71 -6.06
C ILE A 11 1.14 -6.65 -6.99
N LYS A 12 1.13 -7.53 -7.99
CA LYS A 12 0.06 -7.58 -9.00
C LYS A 12 -1.25 -8.09 -8.42
N ASN A 13 -2.36 -7.70 -9.06
CA ASN A 13 -3.71 -8.16 -8.79
C ASN A 13 -4.20 -7.85 -7.36
N LEU A 14 -3.81 -6.69 -6.84
CA LEU A 14 -4.36 -6.13 -5.61
C LEU A 14 -5.37 -5.04 -5.93
N SER A 15 -6.58 -5.20 -5.40
CA SER A 15 -7.67 -4.22 -5.47
C SER A 15 -7.90 -3.59 -4.10
N VAL A 16 -8.57 -2.44 -4.09
CA VAL A 16 -8.90 -1.75 -2.84
C VAL A 16 -10.31 -1.20 -2.86
N ASP A 17 -11.03 -1.41 -1.77
CA ASP A 17 -12.22 -0.65 -1.42
C ASP A 17 -11.86 0.39 -0.37
N ALA A 18 -11.91 1.66 -0.74
CA ALA A 18 -11.56 2.79 0.12
C ALA A 18 -12.81 3.53 0.58
N SER A 19 -12.84 3.92 1.85
CA SER A 19 -13.87 4.77 2.44
C SER A 19 -13.26 5.99 3.10
N ASP A 20 -13.82 7.16 2.78
CA ASP A 20 -13.50 8.46 3.39
C ASP A 20 -14.43 8.82 4.56
N GLY A 21 -15.29 7.88 4.99
CA GLY A 21 -16.32 8.10 6.00
C GLY A 21 -17.65 8.60 5.46
N VAL A 22 -17.76 8.92 4.17
CA VAL A 22 -19.00 9.33 3.50
C VAL A 22 -19.43 8.29 2.45
N GLY A 23 -18.49 7.77 1.68
CA GLY A 23 -18.75 6.78 0.65
C GLY A 23 -17.74 5.64 0.62
N PHE A 24 -17.95 4.74 -0.34
CA PHE A 24 -17.02 3.68 -0.70
C PHE A 24 -16.61 3.84 -2.17
N PHE A 25 -15.33 3.60 -2.44
CA PHE A 25 -14.71 3.86 -3.72
C PHE A 25 -13.75 2.72 -4.04
N GLN A 26 -13.96 2.08 -5.18
CA GLN A 26 -13.08 1.02 -5.65
C GLN A 26 -11.89 1.61 -6.40
N GLY A 27 -10.74 0.97 -6.27
CA GLY A 27 -9.52 1.27 -7.02
C GLY A 27 -8.58 0.07 -7.03
N VAL A 28 -7.33 0.33 -7.39
CA VAL A 28 -6.26 -0.68 -7.39
C VAL A 28 -5.07 -0.22 -6.55
N ILE A 29 -4.19 -1.16 -6.22
CA ILE A 29 -2.94 -0.88 -5.52
C ILE A 29 -1.79 -0.91 -6.54
N SER A 30 -1.05 0.19 -6.67
CA SER A 30 0.13 0.23 -7.56
C SER A 30 1.37 -0.33 -6.87
N ASP A 31 1.58 0.07 -5.61
CA ASP A 31 2.75 -0.31 -4.83
C ASP A 31 2.46 -0.26 -3.33
N VAL A 32 3.25 -1.03 -2.57
CA VAL A 32 3.06 -1.25 -1.13
C VAL A 32 4.37 -1.28 -0.37
N SER A 33 4.31 -1.04 0.92
CA SER A 33 5.32 -1.42 1.89
C SER A 33 4.64 -1.84 3.19
N ARG A 34 5.41 -2.28 4.20
CA ARG A 34 4.85 -2.60 5.52
C ARG A 34 4.10 -1.42 6.16
N PHE A 35 4.41 -0.19 5.76
CA PHE A 35 3.91 1.04 6.40
C PHE A 35 3.13 1.97 5.46
N GLY A 36 2.99 1.62 4.18
CA GLY A 36 2.35 2.49 3.22
C GLY A 36 1.75 1.75 2.04
N VAL A 37 0.79 2.41 1.41
CA VAL A 37 0.12 1.96 0.19
C VAL A 37 0.01 3.10 -0.79
N CYS A 38 0.06 2.78 -2.09
CA CYS A 38 -0.33 3.69 -3.15
C CYS A 38 -1.59 3.14 -3.82
N LEU A 39 -2.67 3.91 -3.70
CA LEU A 39 -3.98 3.61 -4.28
C LEU A 39 -4.10 4.37 -5.60
N THR A 40 -4.56 3.73 -6.66
CA THR A 40 -4.76 4.35 -7.97
C THR A 40 -6.15 4.02 -8.54
N ASP A 41 -6.52 4.67 -9.64
CA ASP A 41 -7.84 4.54 -10.29
C ASP A 41 -9.04 4.87 -9.38
N LEU A 42 -8.81 5.68 -8.34
CA LEU A 42 -9.88 6.11 -7.45
C LEU A 42 -10.73 7.21 -8.11
N PRO A 43 -12.06 7.21 -7.92
CA PRO A 43 -12.92 8.30 -8.36
C PRO A 43 -12.50 9.66 -7.80
N LYS A 44 -12.51 10.70 -8.65
CA LYS A 44 -12.17 12.09 -8.27
C LYS A 44 -13.02 12.66 -7.12
N LYS A 45 -14.21 12.09 -6.89
CA LYS A 45 -15.13 12.47 -5.79
C LYS A 45 -14.67 12.00 -4.40
N LEU A 46 -13.70 11.10 -4.29
CA LEU A 46 -13.14 10.66 -3.00
C LEU A 46 -12.65 11.88 -2.19
N ASN A 47 -12.99 11.99 -0.92
CA ASN A 47 -12.49 13.06 -0.07
C ASN A 47 -11.12 12.72 0.54
N VAL A 48 -10.03 13.07 -0.17
CA VAL A 48 -8.65 12.86 0.32
C VAL A 48 -8.22 13.81 1.43
N LYS A 49 -9.05 14.82 1.78
CA LYS A 49 -8.84 15.66 2.97
C LYS A 49 -9.32 14.98 4.24
N ALA A 50 -9.94 13.79 4.15
CA ALA A 50 -10.23 12.97 5.31
C ALA A 50 -8.94 12.70 6.10
N LYS A 51 -8.97 12.95 7.42
CA LYS A 51 -7.80 12.74 8.29
C LYS A 51 -7.37 11.27 8.31
N ILE A 52 -8.34 10.37 8.22
CA ILE A 52 -8.18 8.92 8.20
C ILE A 52 -9.18 8.37 7.20
N MET A 53 -8.72 7.43 6.37
CA MET A 53 -9.55 6.61 5.50
C MET A 53 -9.52 5.16 5.99
N THR A 54 -10.59 4.43 5.75
CA THR A 54 -10.60 2.97 5.90
C THR A 54 -10.37 2.35 4.52
N VAL A 55 -9.48 1.38 4.43
CA VAL A 55 -9.28 0.60 3.19
C VAL A 55 -9.43 -0.88 3.47
N VAL A 56 -9.97 -1.61 2.51
CA VAL A 56 -9.92 -3.07 2.46
C VAL A 56 -9.12 -3.43 1.22
N VAL A 57 -7.95 -4.04 1.42
CA VAL A 57 -7.11 -4.54 0.33
C VAL A 57 -7.45 -6.00 0.07
N SER A 58 -7.79 -6.30 -1.17
CA SER A 58 -8.27 -7.62 -1.59
C SER A 58 -7.44 -8.16 -2.75
N GLY A 59 -6.94 -9.39 -2.62
CA GLY A 59 -6.12 -10.06 -3.63
C GLY A 59 -5.25 -11.15 -3.02
N GLN A 60 -4.69 -12.04 -3.85
CA GLN A 60 -3.81 -13.14 -3.39
C GLN A 60 -4.45 -14.03 -2.29
N GLY A 61 -5.77 -14.20 -2.32
CA GLY A 61 -6.52 -14.96 -1.31
C GLY A 61 -6.64 -14.28 0.06
N LYS A 62 -6.34 -12.98 0.15
CA LYS A 62 -6.41 -12.18 1.39
C LYS A 62 -7.39 -11.02 1.23
N ASN A 63 -8.04 -10.66 2.35
CA ASN A 63 -8.83 -9.44 2.52
C ASN A 63 -8.36 -8.76 3.82
N LEU A 64 -7.68 -7.61 3.71
CA LEU A 64 -7.01 -6.95 4.81
C LEU A 64 -7.57 -5.55 5.02
N LYS A 65 -8.28 -5.34 6.14
CA LYS A 65 -8.81 -4.04 6.53
C LYS A 65 -7.76 -3.22 7.28
N MET A 66 -7.58 -1.96 6.89
CA MET A 66 -6.59 -1.06 7.47
C MET A 66 -7.13 0.36 7.58
N SER A 67 -6.66 1.09 8.59
CA SER A 67 -6.82 2.55 8.67
C SER A 67 -5.61 3.21 8.05
N VAL A 68 -5.81 4.19 7.17
CA VAL A 68 -4.71 4.87 6.49
C VAL A 68 -4.86 6.39 6.56
N ARG A 69 -3.74 7.10 6.59
CA ARG A 69 -3.67 8.56 6.51
C ARG A 69 -3.16 8.98 5.13
N PRO A 70 -3.96 9.68 4.31
CA PRO A 70 -3.46 10.25 3.07
C PRO A 70 -2.25 11.16 3.32
N ARG A 71 -1.19 10.98 2.52
CA ARG A 71 0.04 11.79 2.59
C ARG A 71 0.20 12.70 1.38
N TRP A 72 -0.27 12.23 0.22
CA TRP A 72 -0.34 13.01 -1.00
C TRP A 72 -1.47 12.46 -1.87
N SER A 73 -1.95 13.28 -2.79
CA SER A 73 -2.88 12.87 -3.84
C SER A 73 -2.52 13.56 -5.13
N ASN A 74 -2.68 12.87 -6.26
CA ASN A 74 -2.57 13.45 -7.59
C ASN A 74 -3.79 13.05 -8.42
N ILE A 75 -4.28 13.95 -9.26
CA ILE A 75 -5.34 13.65 -10.21
C ILE A 75 -4.68 13.37 -11.56
N ASP A 76 -4.87 12.16 -12.08
CA ASP A 76 -4.29 11.65 -13.32
C ASP A 76 -5.40 11.18 -14.27
N GLY A 77 -5.50 11.81 -15.43
CA GLY A 77 -6.53 11.50 -16.43
C GLY A 77 -7.94 11.54 -15.84
N ASN A 78 -8.61 10.38 -15.80
CA ASN A 78 -9.96 10.23 -15.25
C ASN A 78 -10.01 9.77 -13.79
N GLY A 79 -8.87 9.40 -13.20
CA GLY A 79 -8.77 8.87 -11.85
C GLY A 79 -8.14 9.83 -10.85
N ARG A 80 -7.77 9.25 -9.71
CA ARG A 80 -6.95 9.86 -8.69
C ARG A 80 -6.03 8.79 -8.11
N SER A 81 -4.79 9.18 -7.91
CA SER A 81 -3.79 8.45 -7.16
C SER A 81 -3.62 9.04 -5.76
N VAL A 82 -3.48 8.18 -4.74
CA VAL A 82 -3.33 8.56 -3.34
C VAL A 82 -2.24 7.71 -2.68
N GLY A 83 -1.16 8.34 -2.24
CA GLY A 83 -0.21 7.71 -1.35
C GLY A 83 -0.63 7.89 0.09
N ALA A 84 -0.77 6.79 0.83
CA ALA A 84 -1.20 6.80 2.22
C ALA A 84 -0.22 6.04 3.13
N GLU A 85 -0.14 6.51 4.37
CA GLU A 85 0.54 5.85 5.48
C GLU A 85 -0.46 4.93 6.18
N ILE A 86 -0.06 3.70 6.48
CA ILE A 86 -0.88 2.77 7.26
C ILE A 86 -0.74 3.12 8.74
N LEU A 87 -1.87 3.35 9.40
CA LEU A 87 -1.92 3.60 10.83
C LEU A 87 -2.00 2.27 11.56
N ASN A 88 -1.04 2.00 12.45
CA ASN A 88 -0.92 0.76 13.22
C ASN A 88 -1.08 -0.49 12.32
N PRO A 89 -0.11 -0.77 11.42
CA PRO A 89 -0.24 -1.83 10.44
C PRO A 89 -0.62 -3.17 11.09
N PRO A 90 -1.71 -3.83 10.65
CA PRO A 90 -2.11 -5.10 11.24
C PRO A 90 -1.05 -6.16 10.95
N TRP A 91 -0.86 -7.09 11.89
CA TRP A 91 0.14 -8.13 11.76
C TRP A 91 0.01 -8.92 10.45
N GLY A 92 -1.23 -9.26 10.06
CA GLY A 92 -1.49 -9.96 8.80
C GLY A 92 -1.10 -9.18 7.53
N TRP A 93 -1.07 -7.84 7.58
CA TRP A 93 -0.49 -7.03 6.49
C TRP A 93 1.03 -7.13 6.48
N THR A 94 1.65 -6.97 7.64
CA THR A 94 3.11 -7.05 7.78
C THR A 94 3.63 -8.40 7.30
N GLU A 95 3.03 -9.50 7.73
CA GLU A 95 3.36 -10.86 7.27
C GLU A 95 3.16 -11.00 5.77
N PHE A 96 2.04 -10.52 5.24
CA PHE A 96 1.75 -10.56 3.81
C PHE A 96 2.83 -9.85 3.00
N ILE A 97 3.24 -8.64 3.39
CA ILE A 97 4.30 -7.90 2.69
C ILE A 97 5.66 -8.59 2.79
N MET A 98 6.02 -9.11 3.97
CA MET A 98 7.31 -9.78 4.20
C MET A 98 7.50 -11.02 3.30
N GLN A 99 6.43 -11.62 2.79
CA GLN A 99 6.53 -12.73 1.82
C GLN A 99 7.10 -12.31 0.46
N TYR A 100 6.98 -11.02 0.11
CA TYR A 100 7.42 -10.47 -1.17
C TYR A 100 8.71 -9.65 -1.06
N GLU A 101 9.15 -9.35 0.15
CA GLU A 101 10.43 -8.67 0.36
C GLU A 101 11.59 -9.60 -0.01
N PRO A 102 12.67 -9.08 -0.60
CA PRO A 102 13.87 -9.85 -0.81
C PRO A 102 14.33 -10.44 0.54
N LYS A 103 14.50 -11.76 0.58
CA LYS A 103 15.17 -12.39 1.72
C LYS A 103 16.62 -11.91 1.71
N LEU A 104 17.16 -11.52 2.86
CA LEU A 104 18.56 -11.17 3.05
C LEU A 104 19.45 -12.43 2.91
N GLN A 105 19.46 -13.03 1.72
CA GLN A 105 20.31 -14.16 1.34
C GLN A 105 20.95 -13.83 0.00
N ASP A 106 21.77 -12.78 0.03
CA ASP A 106 22.96 -12.66 -0.82
C ASP A 106 24.12 -12.35 0.13
N ASP A 107 24.39 -13.25 1.07
CA ASP A 107 25.66 -13.26 1.81
C ASP A 107 26.74 -13.73 0.84
N VAL A 108 27.30 -12.78 0.08
CA VAL A 108 28.43 -12.95 -0.84
C VAL A 108 29.72 -13.43 -0.14
N TRP A 109 29.69 -13.66 1.18
CA TRP A 109 30.81 -14.09 2.00
C TRP A 109 30.77 -15.56 2.44
N ALA A 110 29.77 -16.36 2.03
CA ALA A 110 29.67 -17.77 2.42
C ALA A 110 30.54 -18.73 1.58
N THR A 111 31.22 -18.26 0.54
CA THR A 111 32.18 -19.06 -0.26
C THR A 111 33.59 -18.55 -0.05
N GLY A 112 34.18 -18.92 1.09
CA GLY A 112 35.55 -18.52 1.43
C GLY A 112 36.07 -19.22 2.68
N SER A 113 35.82 -20.52 2.80
CA SER A 113 36.52 -21.39 3.75
C SER A 113 36.45 -22.81 3.24
N LEU A 114 37.50 -23.23 2.53
CA LEU A 114 38.31 -24.43 2.77
C LEU A 114 39.44 -24.47 1.72
#